data_AF-Q5FL17-F1
#
_entry.id   AF-Q5FL17-F1
#
_cell.length_a   1.000
_cell.length_b   1.000
_cell.length_c   1.000
_cell.angle_alpha   90.00
_cell.angle_beta   90.00
_cell.angle_gamma   90.00
#
_symmetry.space_group_name_H-M   'P 1'
#
loop_
_entity.id
_entity.type
_entity.pdbx_description
1 polymer ?
#
loop_
_entity_poly.entity_id
_entity_poly.type
_entity_poly.pdbx_seq_one_letter_code
_entity_poly.pdbx_strand_id
1 'polypeptide(L)'
;MIEYIKKRDQIIFMTRLIIKKSKLKTNGFLLAEAIFSLVIVILILTILQNILFSIKKINMSENNQVNDLAYAYVQLNNFMHAKDTRTVYPVKDNHDDKSATFTRIDNKKNEETYNIEYYLKKKVLKVSKVGTKSTGGYMPLIFNIRDAKFETKKDKIIIHIDEYNKGKSDLVFQLDEKVDEKEDVKKKKDLKKAKGKRII
;
A
#
# COMPACT_ATOMS: atom_id res chain seq x y z
N MET A 1 32.85 27.12 75.79
CA MET A 1 33.53 25.81 75.65
C MET A 1 32.54 24.65 75.46
N ILE A 2 31.47 24.57 76.26
CA ILE A 2 30.46 23.50 76.22
C ILE A 2 29.67 23.46 74.89
N GLU A 3 29.30 24.61 74.32
CA GLU A 3 28.60 24.66 73.01
C GLU A 3 29.43 24.10 71.85
N TYR A 4 30.74 24.27 71.89
CA TYR A 4 31.64 23.83 70.82
C TYR A 4 31.73 22.30 70.77
N ILE A 5 31.72 21.65 71.94
CA ILE A 5 31.72 20.19 72.09
C ILE A 5 30.39 19.62 71.58
N LYS A 6 29.26 20.24 71.94
CA LYS A 6 27.92 19.82 71.49
C LYS A 6 27.75 19.94 69.97
N LYS A 7 28.31 20.98 69.35
CA LYS A 7 28.30 21.17 67.90
C LYS A 7 29.16 20.12 67.18
N ARG A 8 30.32 19.78 67.74
CA ARG A 8 31.22 18.74 67.21
C ARG A 8 30.56 17.35 67.27
N ASP A 9 29.90 17.02 68.37
CA ASP A 9 29.21 15.72 68.52
C ASP A 9 28.01 15.59 67.58
N GLN A 10 27.27 16.67 67.32
CA GLN A 10 26.22 16.67 66.29
C GLN A 10 26.76 16.49 64.88
N ILE A 11 27.89 17.10 64.55
CA ILE A 11 28.55 16.92 63.24
C ILE A 11 29.03 15.48 63.07
N ILE A 12 29.65 14.90 64.10
CA ILE A 12 30.12 13.49 64.10
C ILE A 12 28.93 12.52 64.00
N PHE A 13 27.81 12.81 64.68
CA PHE A 13 26.61 12.00 64.58
C PHE A 13 25.99 12.08 63.19
N MET A 14 25.85 13.28 62.61
CA MET A 14 25.36 13.49 61.24
C MET A 14 26.24 12.77 60.21
N THR A 15 27.57 12.89 60.31
CA THR A 15 28.48 12.17 59.40
C THR A 15 28.39 10.66 59.55
N ARG A 16 28.29 10.13 60.77
CA ARG A 16 28.05 8.68 60.99
C ARG A 16 26.71 8.23 60.43
N LEU A 17 25.67 9.05 60.47
CA LEU A 17 24.34 8.75 59.92
C LEU A 17 24.35 8.74 58.39
N ILE A 18 25.08 9.68 57.77
CA ILE A 18 25.30 9.74 56.32
C ILE A 18 26.09 8.51 55.84
N ILE A 19 27.18 8.16 56.54
CA ILE A 19 28.01 6.97 56.22
C ILE A 19 27.24 5.66 56.46
N LYS A 20 26.37 5.61 57.46
CA LYS A 20 25.50 4.43 57.71
C LYS A 20 24.40 4.31 56.66
N LYS A 21 23.86 5.42 56.15
CA LYS A 21 22.91 5.44 55.02
C LYS A 21 23.56 5.08 53.68
N SER A 22 24.81 5.45 53.44
CA SER A 22 25.54 5.06 52.22
C SER A 22 25.99 3.60 52.22
N LYS A 23 25.96 2.91 53.37
CA LYS A 23 26.18 1.46 53.51
C LYS A 23 24.90 0.61 53.36
N LEU A 24 23.74 1.22 53.09
CA LEU A 24 22.56 0.48 52.65
C LEU A 24 22.77 0.09 51.19
N LYS A 25 23.18 -1.17 50.97
CA LYS A 25 23.18 -1.94 49.71
C LYS A 25 22.51 -1.18 48.55
N THR A 26 23.25 -0.32 47.88
CA THR A 26 22.83 0.17 46.58
C THR A 26 23.14 -0.95 45.59
N ASN A 27 22.11 -1.42 44.90
CA ASN A 27 22.27 -2.29 43.75
C ASN A 27 23.09 -1.50 42.72
N GLY A 28 24.43 -1.64 42.75
CA GLY A 28 25.39 -0.95 41.87
C GLY A 28 25.20 -1.25 40.38
N PHE A 29 24.16 -2.00 40.04
CA PHE A 29 23.77 -2.43 38.70
C PHE A 29 22.76 -1.48 38.03
N LEU A 30 21.95 -0.73 38.78
CA LEU A 30 20.85 0.07 38.20
C LEU A 30 21.33 1.23 37.31
N LEU A 31 22.39 1.93 37.69
CA LEU A 31 22.92 3.05 36.89
C LEU A 31 23.65 2.55 35.63
N ALA A 32 24.45 1.49 35.76
CA ALA A 32 25.15 0.89 34.64
C ALA A 32 24.17 0.27 33.63
N GLU A 33 23.12 -0.39 34.10
CA GLU A 33 22.04 -0.94 33.28
C GLU A 33 21.23 0.14 32.55
N ALA A 34 20.98 1.28 33.21
CA ALA A 34 20.33 2.43 32.58
C ALA A 34 21.21 3.04 31.47
N ILE A 35 22.52 3.19 31.72
CA ILE A 35 23.47 3.68 30.70
C ILE A 35 23.55 2.69 29.53
N PHE A 36 23.64 1.40 29.81
CA PHE A 36 23.69 0.36 28.78
C PHE A 36 22.41 0.33 27.94
N SER A 37 21.25 0.46 28.58
CA SER A 37 19.96 0.58 27.89
C SER A 37 19.90 1.80 26.99
N LEU A 38 20.43 2.94 27.45
CA LEU A 38 20.47 4.18 26.66
C LEU A 38 21.38 4.03 25.43
N VAL A 39 22.51 3.34 25.56
CA VAL A 39 23.39 3.02 24.42
C VAL A 39 22.67 2.14 23.39
N ILE A 40 21.95 1.11 23.84
CA ILE A 40 21.17 0.25 22.95
C ILE A 40 20.09 1.06 22.21
N VAL A 41 19.38 1.95 22.91
CA VAL A 41 18.34 2.79 22.30
C VAL A 41 18.95 3.70 21.22
N ILE A 42 20.08 4.34 21.48
CA ILE A 42 20.77 5.19 20.49
C ILE A 42 21.20 4.36 19.28
N LEU A 43 21.71 3.14 19.49
CA LEU A 43 22.09 2.23 18.40
C LEU A 43 20.88 1.86 17.53
N ILE A 44 19.76 1.49 18.15
CA ILE A 44 18.51 1.16 17.44
C ILE A 44 18.01 2.37 16.64
N LEU A 45 18.00 3.56 17.24
CA LEU A 45 17.60 4.79 16.56
C LEU A 45 18.48 5.10 15.35
N THR A 46 19.79 4.87 15.47
CA THR A 46 20.76 5.08 14.38
C THR A 46 20.51 4.11 13.23
N ILE A 47 20.28 2.82 13.54
CA ILE A 47 19.94 1.80 12.54
C ILE A 47 18.61 2.18 11.86
N LEU A 48 17.60 2.56 12.63
CA LEU A 48 16.28 2.94 12.09
C LEU A 48 16.38 4.17 11.18
N GLN A 49 17.15 5.18 11.57
CA GLN A 49 17.39 6.38 10.76
C GLN A 49 18.12 6.06 9.46
N ASN A 50 19.13 5.17 9.51
CA ASN A 50 19.86 4.73 8.33
C ASN A 50 18.98 3.91 7.37
N ILE A 51 18.11 3.04 7.89
CA ILE A 51 17.13 2.31 7.08
C ILE A 51 16.13 3.28 6.46
N LEU A 52 15.57 4.21 7.23
CA LEU A 52 14.62 5.21 6.75
C LEU A 52 15.25 6.08 5.65
N PHE A 53 16.51 6.49 5.82
CA PHE A 53 17.24 7.26 4.82
C PHE A 53 17.52 6.43 3.57
N SER A 54 17.88 5.15 3.72
CA SER A 54 18.09 4.23 2.59
C SER A 54 16.81 4.01 1.79
N ILE A 55 15.67 3.78 2.46
CA ILE A 55 14.36 3.66 1.81
C ILE A 55 13.99 4.97 1.10
N LYS A 56 14.19 6.13 1.77
CA LYS A 56 13.94 7.43 1.17
C LYS A 56 14.82 7.67 -0.07
N LYS A 57 16.10 7.27 -0.01
CA LYS A 57 17.04 7.37 -1.13
C LYS A 57 16.67 6.43 -2.27
N ILE A 58 16.21 5.22 -1.99
CA ILE A 58 15.71 4.28 -3.02
C ILE A 58 14.45 4.83 -3.69
N ASN A 59 13.52 5.42 -2.91
CA ASN A 59 12.33 6.08 -3.45
C ASN A 59 12.66 7.38 -4.22
N MET A 60 13.77 8.05 -3.89
CA MET A 60 14.22 9.29 -4.56
C MET A 60 15.21 9.05 -5.70
N SER A 61 15.88 7.90 -5.75
CA SER A 61 16.76 7.56 -6.86
C SER A 61 15.88 7.17 -8.05
N GLU A 62 15.70 8.11 -8.96
CA GLU A 62 14.89 8.03 -10.18
C GLU A 62 15.23 6.85 -11.14
N ASN A 63 16.11 5.92 -10.76
CA ASN A 63 16.75 4.93 -11.63
C ASN A 63 16.90 3.48 -11.09
N ASN A 64 16.25 3.08 -9.99
CA ASN A 64 16.35 1.68 -9.54
C ASN A 64 15.30 0.74 -10.18
N GLN A 65 15.63 0.28 -11.40
CA GLN A 65 15.50 -1.07 -11.98
C GLN A 65 14.21 -1.91 -11.88
N VAL A 66 13.17 -1.48 -11.17
CA VAL A 66 11.82 -2.02 -11.37
C VAL A 66 11.16 -1.08 -12.36
N ASN A 67 10.83 -1.59 -13.54
CA ASN A 67 9.99 -0.84 -14.46
C ASN A 67 8.62 -0.70 -13.77
N ASP A 68 8.38 0.44 -13.12
CA ASP A 68 7.15 0.73 -12.37
C ASP A 68 5.92 0.52 -13.25
N LEU A 69 6.03 0.77 -14.56
CA LEU A 69 4.99 0.44 -15.53
C LEU A 69 4.77 -1.06 -15.67
N ALA A 70 5.83 -1.85 -15.78
CA ALA A 70 5.72 -3.30 -15.84
C ALA A 70 5.13 -3.87 -14.54
N TYR A 71 5.54 -3.33 -13.39
CA TYR A 71 4.98 -3.72 -12.11
C TYR A 71 3.49 -3.38 -12.02
N ALA A 72 3.11 -2.15 -12.38
CA ALA A 72 1.72 -1.71 -12.41
C ALA A 72 0.87 -2.54 -13.38
N TYR A 73 1.43 -2.88 -14.55
CA TYR A 73 0.81 -3.76 -15.52
C TYR A 73 0.53 -5.13 -14.91
N VAL A 74 1.56 -5.79 -14.36
CA VAL A 74 1.42 -7.13 -13.76
C VAL A 74 0.46 -7.10 -12.57
N GLN A 75 0.57 -6.09 -11.71
CA GLN A 75 -0.28 -5.93 -10.53
C GLN A 75 -1.75 -5.80 -10.92
N LEU A 76 -2.06 -4.88 -11.85
CA LEU A 76 -3.43 -4.67 -12.29
C LEU A 76 -3.97 -5.86 -13.09
N ASN A 77 -3.16 -6.42 -13.98
CA ASN A 77 -3.54 -7.57 -14.78
C ASN A 77 -3.87 -8.79 -13.92
N ASN A 78 -3.05 -9.06 -12.89
CA ASN A 78 -3.30 -10.15 -11.94
C ASN A 78 -4.53 -9.88 -11.05
N PHE A 79 -4.78 -8.61 -10.72
CA PHE A 79 -5.98 -8.22 -9.99
C PHE A 79 -7.26 -8.43 -10.80
N MET A 80 -7.22 -8.08 -12.09
CA MET A 80 -8.31 -8.31 -13.03
C MET A 80 -8.52 -9.82 -13.23
N HIS A 81 -7.46 -10.59 -13.49
CA HIS A 81 -7.56 -12.02 -13.82
C HIS A 81 -7.24 -12.95 -12.64
N ALA A 82 -7.71 -12.60 -11.44
CA ALA A 82 -7.53 -13.44 -10.26
C ALA A 82 -8.22 -14.81 -10.44
N LYS A 83 -7.75 -15.85 -9.75
CA LYS A 83 -8.24 -17.24 -9.93
C LYS A 83 -9.74 -17.43 -9.73
N ASP A 84 -10.36 -16.56 -8.93
CA ASP A 84 -11.79 -16.54 -8.64
C ASP A 84 -12.60 -15.69 -9.62
N THR A 85 -11.94 -15.03 -10.55
CA THR A 85 -12.57 -14.18 -11.56
C THR A 85 -13.00 -15.00 -12.76
N ARG A 86 -14.26 -14.80 -13.17
CA ARG A 86 -14.85 -15.45 -14.33
C ARG A 86 -14.74 -14.60 -15.58
N THR A 87 -15.04 -13.30 -15.46
CA THR A 87 -15.11 -12.37 -16.59
C THR A 87 -14.76 -10.97 -16.12
N VAL A 88 -14.01 -10.24 -16.94
CA VAL A 88 -13.71 -8.82 -16.70
C VAL A 88 -14.02 -8.04 -17.95
N TYR A 89 -14.83 -7.00 -17.86
CA TYR A 89 -15.20 -6.20 -19.02
C TYR A 89 -15.14 -4.70 -18.73
N PRO A 90 -14.82 -3.87 -19.72
CA PRO A 90 -14.81 -2.42 -19.58
C PRO A 90 -16.23 -1.86 -19.52
N VAL A 91 -16.44 -0.84 -18.67
CA VAL A 91 -17.72 -0.13 -18.56
C VAL A 91 -17.68 1.09 -19.48
N LYS A 92 -18.45 1.03 -20.57
CA LYS A 92 -18.44 2.04 -21.63
C LYS A 92 -19.14 3.34 -21.26
N ASP A 93 -20.12 3.31 -20.36
CA ASP A 93 -20.97 4.47 -20.07
C ASP A 93 -20.24 5.61 -19.32
N ASN A 94 -18.97 5.40 -18.95
CA ASN A 94 -18.15 6.34 -18.18
C ASN A 94 -16.86 6.72 -18.96
N HIS A 95 -17.01 7.12 -20.22
CA HIS A 95 -15.94 7.66 -21.06
C HIS A 95 -15.55 9.07 -20.57
N ASP A 96 -14.73 9.14 -19.53
CA ASP A 96 -14.03 10.36 -19.17
C ASP A 96 -12.53 10.17 -19.47
N ASP A 97 -11.88 11.11 -20.14
CA ASP A 97 -10.42 11.09 -20.38
C ASP A 97 -9.60 11.02 -19.07
N LYS A 98 -10.27 11.22 -17.92
CA LYS A 98 -9.72 11.29 -16.57
C LYS A 98 -9.77 9.95 -15.81
N SER A 99 -10.56 8.98 -16.27
CA SER A 99 -10.65 7.68 -15.61
C SER A 99 -11.21 6.58 -16.52
N ALA A 100 -10.77 5.34 -16.31
CA ALA A 100 -11.36 4.17 -16.93
C ALA A 100 -12.06 3.30 -15.88
N THR A 101 -13.23 2.76 -16.21
CA THR A 101 -13.99 1.89 -15.31
C THR A 101 -14.07 0.47 -15.88
N PHE A 102 -13.89 -0.54 -15.03
CA PHE A 102 -14.07 -1.95 -15.39
C PHE A 102 -14.87 -2.67 -14.32
N THR A 103 -15.57 -3.72 -14.75
CA THR A 103 -16.30 -4.61 -13.87
C THR A 103 -15.65 -5.98 -13.88
N ARG A 104 -15.53 -6.56 -12.68
CA ARG A 104 -15.08 -7.92 -12.44
C ARG A 104 -16.27 -8.75 -11.95
N ILE A 105 -16.49 -9.90 -12.56
CA ILE A 105 -17.48 -10.89 -12.13
C ILE A 105 -16.74 -12.12 -11.59
N ASP A 106 -17.03 -12.50 -10.36
CA ASP A 106 -16.45 -13.71 -9.76
C ASP A 106 -17.15 -15.01 -10.25
N ASN A 107 -16.59 -16.16 -9.89
CA ASN A 107 -17.17 -17.47 -10.20
C ASN A 107 -18.56 -17.69 -9.56
N LYS A 108 -18.90 -16.92 -8.52
CA LYS A 108 -20.20 -16.94 -7.83
C LYS A 108 -21.20 -15.94 -8.45
N LYS A 109 -20.82 -15.23 -9.52
CA LYS A 109 -21.57 -14.16 -10.19
C LYS A 109 -21.75 -12.89 -9.36
N ASN A 110 -20.92 -12.64 -8.36
CA ASN A 110 -20.85 -11.35 -7.70
C ASN A 110 -20.13 -10.35 -8.62
N GLU A 111 -20.73 -9.19 -8.77
CA GLU A 111 -20.24 -8.12 -9.63
C GLU A 111 -19.59 -7.02 -8.79
N GLU A 112 -18.34 -6.70 -9.10
CA GLU A 112 -17.60 -5.62 -8.46
C GLU A 112 -17.04 -4.68 -9.53
N THR A 113 -17.38 -3.40 -9.42
CA THR A 113 -16.92 -2.36 -10.34
C THR A 113 -15.79 -1.54 -9.72
N TYR A 114 -14.77 -1.26 -10.52
CA TYR A 114 -13.56 -0.54 -10.13
C TYR A 114 -13.30 0.62 -11.08
N ASN A 115 -12.81 1.73 -10.51
CA ASN A 115 -12.37 2.90 -11.24
C ASN A 115 -10.85 2.98 -11.22
N ILE A 116 -10.25 3.19 -12.38
CA ILE A 116 -8.85 3.52 -12.57
C ILE A 116 -8.79 5.03 -12.81
N GLU A 117 -8.11 5.77 -11.95
CA GLU A 117 -8.08 7.22 -12.04
C GLU A 117 -6.71 7.78 -11.67
N TYR A 118 -6.38 8.92 -12.27
CA TYR A 118 -5.21 9.69 -11.88
C TYR A 118 -5.54 10.62 -10.72
N TYR A 119 -4.97 10.35 -9.56
CA TYR A 119 -5.15 11.21 -8.40
C TYR A 119 -4.13 12.35 -8.39
N LEU A 120 -4.51 13.47 -9.01
CA LEU A 120 -3.66 14.64 -9.20
C LEU A 120 -2.98 15.14 -7.90
N LYS A 121 -3.70 15.23 -6.77
CA LYS A 121 -3.13 15.76 -5.51
C LYS A 121 -1.95 14.93 -4.99
N LYS A 122 -1.96 13.62 -5.23
CA LYS A 122 -0.90 12.70 -4.79
C LYS A 122 -0.01 12.21 -5.94
N LYS A 123 -0.26 12.70 -7.17
CA LYS A 123 0.45 12.28 -8.39
C LYS A 123 0.54 10.77 -8.53
N VAL A 124 -0.57 10.06 -8.31
CA VAL A 124 -0.61 8.60 -8.28
C VAL A 124 -1.69 8.07 -9.21
N LEU A 125 -1.34 7.10 -10.05
CA LEU A 125 -2.30 6.26 -10.76
C LEU A 125 -2.81 5.21 -9.79
N LYS A 126 -4.13 5.08 -9.64
CA LYS A 126 -4.71 4.16 -8.64
C LYS A 126 -5.96 3.48 -9.16
N VAL A 127 -6.32 2.39 -8.48
CA VAL A 127 -7.58 1.68 -8.65
C VAL A 127 -8.38 1.72 -7.34
N SER A 128 -9.66 2.07 -7.43
CA SER A 128 -10.58 2.12 -6.30
C SER A 128 -11.89 1.42 -6.63
N LYS A 129 -12.56 0.85 -5.63
CA LYS A 129 -13.88 0.23 -5.81
C LYS A 129 -14.96 1.33 -5.92
N VAL A 130 -15.78 1.28 -6.95
CA VAL A 130 -16.89 2.23 -7.15
C VAL A 130 -17.90 2.08 -6.00
N GLY A 131 -18.44 3.20 -5.51
CA GLY A 131 -19.44 3.22 -4.43
C GLY A 131 -18.87 3.19 -3.01
N THR A 132 -17.55 3.04 -2.83
CA THR A 132 -16.92 3.22 -1.51
C THR A 132 -16.61 4.69 -1.25
N LYS A 133 -17.44 5.38 -0.46
CA LYS A 133 -17.17 6.77 -0.03
C LYS A 133 -16.09 6.79 1.06
N SER A 134 -15.02 7.56 0.81
CA SER A 134 -14.02 8.14 1.74
C SER A 134 -13.22 7.23 2.71
N THR A 135 -13.68 6.02 3.05
CA THR A 135 -13.01 5.06 3.94
C THR A 135 -12.51 3.80 3.23
N GLY A 136 -12.80 3.66 1.93
CA GLY A 136 -12.24 2.58 1.11
C GLY A 136 -10.76 2.80 0.84
N GLY A 137 -9.95 1.76 1.04
CA GLY A 137 -8.57 1.73 0.54
C GLY A 137 -8.55 1.83 -0.99
N TYR A 138 -7.42 2.25 -1.54
CA TYR A 138 -7.16 2.18 -2.98
C TYR A 138 -5.87 1.40 -3.22
N MET A 139 -5.80 0.74 -4.38
CA MET A 139 -4.58 0.10 -4.85
C MET A 139 -3.76 1.14 -5.64
N PRO A 140 -2.61 1.62 -5.13
CA PRO A 140 -1.72 2.45 -5.93
C PRO A 140 -1.03 1.59 -6.99
N LEU A 141 -0.96 2.09 -8.22
CA LEU A 141 -0.29 1.43 -9.34
C LEU A 141 1.09 2.07 -9.59
N ILE A 142 1.11 3.38 -9.86
CA ILE A 142 2.34 4.11 -10.19
C ILE A 142 2.32 5.45 -9.46
N PHE A 143 3.42 5.78 -8.79
CA PHE A 143 3.60 7.05 -8.11
C PHE A 143 4.44 8.02 -8.95
N ASN A 144 4.28 9.31 -8.64
CA ASN A 144 5.09 10.38 -9.22
C ASN A 144 5.05 10.39 -10.75
N ILE A 145 3.86 10.27 -11.33
CA ILE A 145 3.65 10.54 -12.76
C ILE A 145 3.25 12.00 -12.99
N ARG A 146 3.46 12.49 -14.21
CA ARG A 146 3.09 13.87 -14.59
C ARG A 146 1.61 13.94 -14.90
N ASP A 147 1.14 13.06 -15.77
CA ASP A 147 -0.25 13.01 -16.23
C ASP A 147 -0.64 11.57 -16.60
N ALA A 148 -1.94 11.29 -16.60
CA ALA A 148 -2.47 10.07 -17.18
C ALA A 148 -3.79 10.33 -17.90
N LYS A 149 -3.96 9.73 -19.08
CA LYS A 149 -5.20 9.75 -19.86
C LYS A 149 -5.69 8.35 -20.11
N PHE A 150 -7.00 8.23 -20.27
CA PHE A 150 -7.68 6.94 -20.32
C PHE A 150 -8.49 6.81 -21.61
N GLU A 151 -8.32 5.70 -22.30
CA GLU A 151 -9.15 5.31 -23.44
C GLU A 151 -9.79 3.95 -23.15
N THR A 152 -11.11 3.93 -23.08
CA THR A 152 -11.89 2.70 -22.87
C THR A 152 -12.48 2.26 -24.21
N LYS A 153 -12.25 1.01 -24.60
CA LYS A 153 -12.85 0.38 -25.79
C LYS A 153 -13.73 -0.79 -25.36
N LYS A 154 -14.35 -1.49 -26.31
CA LYS A 154 -15.29 -2.59 -26.03
C LYS A 154 -14.63 -3.77 -25.31
N ASP A 155 -13.37 -4.01 -25.60
CA ASP A 155 -12.59 -5.20 -25.22
C ASP A 155 -11.25 -4.83 -24.57
N LYS A 156 -10.99 -3.56 -24.31
CA LYS A 156 -9.72 -3.12 -23.73
C LYS A 156 -9.80 -1.78 -23.03
N ILE A 157 -8.87 -1.57 -22.12
CA ILE A 157 -8.57 -0.28 -21.49
C ILE A 157 -7.13 0.08 -21.83
N ILE A 158 -6.93 1.32 -22.27
CA ILE A 158 -5.61 1.88 -22.56
C ILE A 158 -5.38 3.05 -21.60
N ILE A 159 -4.24 3.04 -20.92
CA ILE A 159 -3.80 4.11 -20.03
C ILE A 159 -2.56 4.73 -20.64
N HIS A 160 -2.67 5.97 -21.08
CA HIS A 160 -1.56 6.78 -21.57
C HIS A 160 -0.92 7.49 -20.38
N ILE A 161 0.36 7.26 -20.14
CA ILE A 161 1.08 7.77 -18.97
C ILE A 161 2.19 8.70 -19.46
N ASP A 162 2.28 9.87 -18.84
CA ASP A 162 3.40 10.80 -19.01
C ASP A 162 4.24 10.77 -17.72
N GLU A 163 5.47 10.25 -17.82
CA GLU A 163 6.41 10.09 -16.71
C GLU A 163 7.44 11.24 -16.71
N TYR A 164 7.82 11.73 -15.52
CA TYR A 164 8.92 12.70 -15.43
C TYR A 164 10.20 12.08 -16.00
N ASN A 165 10.84 12.77 -16.95
CA ASN A 165 12.14 12.42 -17.53
C ASN A 165 12.20 11.08 -18.28
N LYS A 166 11.09 10.34 -18.41
CA LYS A 166 11.02 9.03 -19.09
C LYS A 166 10.10 9.00 -20.32
N GLY A 167 9.40 10.11 -20.59
CA GLY A 167 8.58 10.28 -21.79
C GLY A 167 7.16 9.76 -21.62
N LYS A 168 6.56 9.30 -22.73
CA LYS A 168 5.18 8.81 -22.78
C LYS A 168 5.18 7.30 -22.99
N SER A 169 4.28 6.63 -22.28
CA SER A 169 4.16 5.18 -22.26
C SER A 169 2.70 4.76 -22.21
N ASP A 170 2.36 3.64 -22.85
CA ASP A 170 0.99 3.13 -22.89
C ASP A 170 0.89 1.79 -22.17
N LEU A 171 -0.08 1.65 -21.26
CA LEU A 171 -0.48 0.37 -20.68
C LEU A 171 -1.78 -0.08 -21.33
N VAL A 172 -1.76 -1.26 -21.97
CA VAL A 172 -2.91 -1.82 -22.70
C VAL A 172 -3.38 -3.10 -22.02
N PHE A 173 -4.60 -3.06 -21.48
CA PHE A 173 -5.24 -4.22 -20.83
C PHE A 173 -6.32 -4.76 -21.75
N GLN A 174 -6.13 -5.99 -22.25
CA GLN A 174 -7.14 -6.72 -22.99
C GLN A 174 -8.13 -7.34 -21.99
N LEU A 175 -9.41 -7.15 -22.23
CA LEU A 175 -10.53 -7.55 -21.40
C LEU A 175 -11.57 -8.31 -22.24
N ASP A 176 -12.52 -8.95 -21.55
CA ASP A 176 -13.68 -9.55 -22.19
C ASP A 176 -14.67 -8.48 -22.66
N GLU A 177 -15.48 -8.82 -23.66
CA GLU A 177 -16.62 -8.01 -24.01
C GLU A 177 -17.77 -8.27 -23.02
N LYS A 178 -18.54 -7.21 -22.69
CA LYS A 178 -19.76 -7.38 -21.89
C LYS A 178 -20.71 -8.33 -22.61
N VAL A 179 -21.00 -9.48 -21.99
CA VAL A 179 -21.98 -10.43 -22.52
C VAL A 179 -23.37 -9.90 -22.19
N ASP A 180 -24.12 -9.51 -23.22
CA ASP A 180 -25.54 -9.19 -23.05
C ASP A 180 -26.30 -10.47 -22.67
N GLU A 181 -27.02 -10.46 -21.54
CA GLU A 181 -27.79 -11.61 -21.04
C GLU A 181 -28.78 -12.20 -22.07
N LYS A 182 -29.16 -11.41 -23.08
CA LYS A 182 -30.03 -11.83 -24.19
C LYS A 182 -29.36 -12.80 -25.17
N GLU A 183 -28.03 -12.77 -25.32
CA GLU A 183 -27.30 -13.69 -26.20
C GLU A 183 -27.11 -15.09 -25.59
N ASP A 184 -26.91 -15.17 -24.28
CA ASP A 184 -26.74 -16.45 -23.57
C ASP A 184 -28.00 -17.32 -23.62
N VAL A 185 -29.19 -16.70 -23.61
CA VAL A 185 -30.47 -17.41 -23.78
C VAL A 185 -30.63 -17.91 -25.22
N LYS A 186 -30.18 -17.13 -26.23
CA LYS A 186 -30.18 -17.56 -27.64
C LYS A 186 -29.22 -18.71 -27.88
N LYS A 187 -27.95 -18.60 -27.47
CA LYS A 187 -26.95 -19.67 -27.61
C LYS A 187 -27.40 -20.98 -26.93
N LYS A 188 -27.99 -20.92 -25.74
CA LYS A 188 -28.56 -22.12 -25.07
C LYS A 188 -29.77 -22.71 -25.81
N LYS A 189 -30.63 -21.89 -26.42
CA LYS A 189 -31.74 -22.37 -27.26
C LYS A 189 -31.24 -23.03 -28.55
N ASP A 190 -30.22 -22.45 -29.18
CA ASP A 190 -29.69 -22.94 -30.45
C ASP A 190 -28.91 -24.25 -30.27
N LEU A 191 -28.14 -24.40 -29.18
CA LEU A 191 -27.50 -25.68 -28.82
C LEU A 191 -28.51 -26.80 -28.48
N LYS A 192 -29.65 -26.48 -27.84
CA LYS A 192 -30.72 -27.46 -27.62
C LYS A 192 -31.41 -27.87 -28.92
N LYS A 193 -31.62 -26.93 -29.86
CA LYS A 193 -32.17 -27.22 -31.19
C LYS A 193 -31.25 -28.11 -32.04
N ALA A 194 -29.93 -27.89 -31.96
CA ALA A 194 -28.94 -28.68 -32.69
C ALA A 194 -28.83 -30.13 -32.19
N LYS A 195 -29.00 -30.37 -30.87
CA LYS A 195 -29.01 -31.73 -30.30
C LYS A 195 -30.30 -32.50 -30.61
N GLY A 196 -31.45 -31.82 -30.75
CA GLY A 196 -32.71 -32.46 -31.12
C GLY A 196 -32.82 -32.86 -32.60
N LYS A 197 -31.98 -32.32 -33.48
CA LYS A 197 -32.01 -32.59 -34.94
C LYS A 197 -31.11 -33.75 -35.39
N ARG A 198 -30.34 -34.37 -34.49
CA ARG A 198 -29.43 -35.50 -34.80
C ARG A 198 -30.02 -36.89 -34.52
N ILE A 199 -31.34 -36.98 -34.31
CA ILE A 199 -32.06 -38.25 -34.17
C ILE A 199 -33.18 -38.26 -35.20
N ILE A 200 -32.84 -38.58 -36.46
CA ILE A 200 -33.70 -39.24 -37.46
C ILE A 200 -32.76 -40.07 -38.34
#